data_AF-A0A0F4QT46-F1
#
_entry.id   AF-A0A0F4QT46-F1
#
_cell.length_a   1.000
_cell.length_b   1.000
_cell.length_c   1.000
_cell.angle_alpha   90.00
_cell.angle_beta   90.00
_cell.angle_gamma   90.00
#
_symmetry.space_group_name_H-M   'P 1'
#
loop_
_entity.id
_entity.type
_entity.pdbx_description
1 polymer ?
#
loop_
_entity_poly.entity_id
_entity_poly.type
_entity_poly.pdbx_seq_one_letter_code
_entity_poly.pdbx_strand_id
1 'polypeptide(L)'
;MSDSDFSQSKIDFTFISKLEGSSNKGYVPDPKTSKSGVTIGSGFDIGQRTQSELKQAFTGDLCKKLLPYADKIKQNACDVLAEYPLTVTTEEVDCINEFSHKNAQFNLIREWRAADTYADFDALSSQCQTVIASVSFQYGSLRLKTPNFWRQVTSGDWQAACKNLRNFGDKYPSRRNKEADLLETWLS
;
A
#
# COMPACT_ATOMS: atom_id res chain seq x y z
N MET A 1 17.86 8.11 -8.75
CA MET A 1 18.08 6.79 -8.12
C MET A 1 17.87 5.78 -9.23
N SER A 2 18.88 4.94 -9.52
CA SER A 2 18.78 3.95 -10.58
C SER A 2 17.88 2.81 -10.15
N ASP A 3 17.10 2.26 -11.09
CA ASP A 3 16.25 1.08 -10.93
C ASP A 3 17.02 -0.20 -10.51
N SER A 4 18.34 -0.12 -10.38
CA SER A 4 19.26 -1.22 -10.10
C SER A 4 19.36 -1.63 -8.63
N ASP A 5 18.67 -0.95 -7.70
CA ASP A 5 18.83 -1.16 -6.25
C ASP A 5 17.66 -1.91 -5.58
N PHE A 6 16.65 -2.28 -6.37
CA PHE A 6 15.66 -3.30 -6.02
C PHE A 6 16.20 -4.68 -6.38
N SER A 7 17.17 -5.16 -5.62
CA SER A 7 17.49 -6.60 -5.61
C SER A 7 16.17 -7.36 -5.39
N GLN A 8 15.96 -8.41 -6.19
CA GLN A 8 14.69 -9.12 -6.39
C GLN A 8 13.92 -9.37 -5.08
N SER A 9 13.02 -8.46 -4.71
CA SER A 9 12.15 -8.72 -3.56
C SER A 9 11.30 -9.95 -3.88
N LYS A 10 11.14 -10.83 -2.90
CA LYS A 10 10.37 -12.08 -2.99
C LYS A 10 8.92 -11.87 -2.54
N ILE A 11 8.41 -10.63 -2.63
CA ILE A 11 7.03 -10.27 -2.30
C ILE A 11 6.08 -10.92 -3.31
N ASP A 12 5.12 -11.69 -2.81
CA ASP A 12 4.04 -12.26 -3.61
C ASP A 12 2.92 -11.21 -3.79
N PHE A 13 3.02 -10.42 -4.86
CA PHE A 13 1.97 -9.47 -5.23
C PHE A 13 0.66 -10.15 -5.65
N THR A 14 0.69 -11.42 -6.08
CA THR A 14 -0.53 -12.18 -6.38
C THR A 14 -1.32 -12.46 -5.10
N PHE A 15 -0.63 -12.78 -4.00
CA PHE A 15 -1.25 -12.90 -2.68
C PHE A 15 -1.85 -11.55 -2.24
N ILE A 16 -1.07 -10.46 -2.31
CA ILE A 16 -1.51 -9.13 -1.86
C ILE A 16 -2.75 -8.66 -2.65
N SER A 17 -2.73 -8.78 -3.97
CA SER A 17 -3.86 -8.35 -4.82
C SER A 17 -5.17 -9.08 -4.51
N LYS A 18 -5.12 -10.34 -4.04
CA LYS A 18 -6.31 -11.09 -3.59
C LYS A 18 -6.90 -10.57 -2.26
N LEU A 19 -6.14 -9.76 -1.52
CA LEU A 19 -6.55 -9.15 -0.24
C LEU A 19 -7.06 -7.71 -0.40
N GLU A 20 -6.85 -7.12 -1.57
CA GLU A 20 -7.23 -5.74 -1.86
C GLU A 20 -8.59 -5.67 -2.54
N GLY A 21 -9.40 -4.69 -2.17
CA GLY A 21 -10.52 -4.26 -2.99
C GLY A 21 -10.02 -3.24 -4.00
N SER A 22 -10.46 -3.34 -5.25
CA SER A 22 -10.12 -2.38 -6.30
C SER A 22 -11.39 -1.75 -6.89
N SER A 23 -11.32 -0.47 -7.23
CA SER A 23 -12.41 0.28 -7.88
C SER A 23 -11.92 0.95 -9.15
N ASN A 24 -12.66 0.79 -10.24
CA ASN A 24 -12.44 1.55 -11.48
C ASN A 24 -13.17 2.91 -11.51
N LYS A 25 -13.94 3.21 -10.46
CA LYS A 25 -14.62 4.49 -10.24
C LYS A 25 -13.97 5.24 -9.09
N GLY A 26 -13.69 6.52 -9.29
CA GLY A 26 -13.17 7.38 -8.23
C GLY A 26 -14.21 7.59 -7.13
N TYR A 27 -13.74 7.63 -5.88
CA TYR A 27 -14.56 7.90 -4.69
C TYR A 27 -13.76 8.68 -3.66
N VAL A 28 -14.41 9.30 -2.67
CA VAL A 28 -13.71 9.97 -1.56
C VAL A 28 -14.00 9.21 -0.26
N PRO A 29 -13.00 8.55 0.36
CA PRO A 29 -13.23 7.79 1.59
C PRO A 29 -13.36 8.70 2.81
N ASP A 30 -14.41 8.47 3.61
CA ASP A 30 -14.67 9.12 4.90
C ASP A 30 -14.47 10.66 4.92
N PRO A 31 -15.04 11.44 3.98
CA PRO A 31 -14.68 12.85 3.75
C PRO A 31 -14.93 13.79 4.94
N LYS A 32 -15.76 13.36 5.91
CA LYS A 32 -16.07 14.12 7.13
C LYS A 32 -14.97 14.05 8.18
N THR A 33 -14.20 12.96 8.22
CA THR A 33 -13.25 12.65 9.29
C THR A 33 -11.84 12.42 8.79
N SER A 34 -11.67 12.09 7.50
CA SER A 34 -10.37 11.89 6.87
C SER A 34 -9.82 13.19 6.28
N LYS A 35 -8.54 13.15 5.89
CA LYS A 35 -7.93 14.17 5.02
C LYS A 35 -7.81 13.65 3.59
N SER A 36 -8.61 12.66 3.21
CA SER A 36 -8.46 11.95 1.93
C SER A 36 -8.93 12.78 0.74
N GLY A 37 -8.34 12.51 -0.42
CA GLY A 37 -8.80 13.01 -1.71
C GLY A 37 -9.59 11.97 -2.49
N VAL A 38 -9.74 12.22 -3.80
CA VAL A 38 -10.31 11.22 -4.71
C VAL A 38 -9.37 10.03 -4.78
N THR A 39 -9.91 8.86 -4.46
CA THR A 39 -9.22 7.58 -4.38
C THR A 39 -9.73 6.65 -5.47
N ILE A 40 -8.82 5.86 -6.06
CA ILE A 40 -9.13 4.90 -7.14
C ILE A 40 -8.25 3.65 -7.04
N GLY A 41 -8.60 2.59 -7.77
CA GLY A 41 -7.90 1.32 -7.75
C GLY A 41 -7.92 0.70 -6.35
N SER A 42 -6.78 0.14 -5.94
CA SER A 42 -6.55 -0.42 -4.61
C SER A 42 -6.21 0.63 -3.55
N GLY A 43 -6.96 1.74 -3.51
CA GLY A 43 -6.78 2.78 -2.50
C GLY A 43 -5.74 3.84 -2.83
N PHE A 44 -5.43 4.06 -4.12
CA PHE A 44 -4.55 5.14 -4.56
C PHE A 44 -5.26 6.50 -4.40
N ASP A 45 -4.91 7.24 -3.34
CA ASP A 45 -5.43 8.59 -3.07
C ASP A 45 -4.71 9.62 -3.96
N ILE A 46 -5.39 10.04 -5.04
CA ILE A 46 -4.89 10.99 -6.03
C ILE A 46 -4.72 12.38 -5.41
N GLY A 47 -5.57 12.75 -4.43
CA GLY A 47 -5.53 14.06 -3.79
C GLY A 47 -4.34 14.27 -2.86
N GLN A 48 -3.65 13.19 -2.48
CA GLN A 48 -2.36 13.25 -1.75
C GLN A 48 -1.17 13.33 -2.70
N ARG A 49 -1.39 13.38 -4.02
CA ARG A 49 -0.36 13.46 -5.04
C ARG A 49 -0.34 14.84 -5.67
N THR A 50 0.86 15.32 -5.94
CA THR A 50 1.03 16.58 -6.67
C THR A 50 0.82 16.37 -8.15
N GLN A 51 0.46 17.43 -8.88
CA GLN A 51 0.41 17.38 -10.34
C GLN A 51 1.74 16.95 -10.98
N SER A 52 2.88 17.37 -10.39
CA SER A 52 4.21 17.01 -10.89
C SER A 52 4.44 15.50 -10.76
N GLU A 53 4.07 14.92 -9.62
CA GLU A 53 4.21 13.49 -9.39
C GLU A 53 3.34 12.68 -10.36
N LEU A 54 2.07 13.07 -10.55
CA LEU A 54 1.19 12.38 -11.50
C LEU A 54 1.69 12.47 -12.95
N LYS A 55 2.29 13.59 -13.36
CA LYS A 55 2.90 13.76 -14.69
C LYS A 55 4.16 12.93 -14.89
N GLN A 56 4.89 12.65 -13.81
CA GLN A 56 6.06 11.76 -13.86
C GLN A 56 5.64 10.29 -13.85
N ALA A 57 4.56 9.97 -13.14
CA ALA A 57 4.07 8.61 -12.95
C ALA A 57 3.25 8.06 -14.12
N PHE A 58 2.41 8.90 -14.72
CA PHE A 58 1.44 8.49 -15.73
C PHE A 58 1.56 9.35 -16.98
N THR A 59 1.26 8.77 -18.13
CA THR A 59 1.29 9.46 -19.43
C THR A 59 -0.05 9.35 -20.14
N GLY A 60 -0.18 10.06 -21.27
CA GLY A 60 -1.35 9.96 -22.14
C GLY A 60 -2.67 10.33 -21.44
N ASP A 61 -3.72 9.57 -21.77
CA ASP A 61 -5.07 9.88 -21.32
C ASP A 61 -5.29 9.55 -19.84
N LEU A 62 -4.60 8.54 -19.29
CA LEU A 62 -4.63 8.25 -17.86
C LEU A 62 -4.15 9.45 -17.05
N CYS A 63 -3.02 10.05 -17.43
CA CYS A 63 -2.51 11.25 -16.75
C CYS A 63 -3.52 12.41 -16.78
N LYS A 64 -4.12 12.68 -17.95
CA LYS A 64 -5.14 13.71 -18.12
C LYS A 64 -6.37 13.46 -17.24
N LYS A 65 -6.79 12.20 -17.11
CA LYS A 65 -7.91 11.82 -16.24
C LYS A 65 -7.60 12.08 -14.77
N LEU A 66 -6.37 11.83 -14.29
CA LEU A 66 -6.03 11.94 -12.87
C LEU A 66 -5.70 13.37 -12.42
N LEU A 67 -5.15 14.21 -13.30
CA LEU A 67 -4.68 15.56 -12.96
C LEU A 67 -5.69 16.50 -12.26
N PRO A 68 -7.00 16.50 -12.61
CA PRO A 68 -7.97 17.37 -11.95
C PRO A 68 -8.09 17.15 -10.44
N TYR A 69 -7.77 15.95 -9.95
CA TYR A 69 -7.91 15.58 -8.55
C TYR A 69 -6.65 15.78 -7.72
N ALA A 70 -5.53 16.12 -8.36
CA ALA A 70 -4.25 16.35 -7.69
C ALA A 70 -4.36 17.46 -6.62
N ASP A 71 -3.75 17.23 -5.47
CA ASP A 71 -3.75 18.16 -4.33
C ASP A 71 -5.17 18.56 -3.82
N LYS A 72 -6.23 17.85 -4.25
CA LYS A 72 -7.61 18.08 -3.80
C LYS A 72 -7.98 17.07 -2.72
N ILE A 73 -8.22 17.57 -1.52
CA ILE A 73 -8.59 16.76 -0.35
C ILE A 73 -9.90 17.23 0.27
N LYS A 74 -10.53 16.37 1.07
CA LYS A 74 -11.76 16.64 1.82
C LYS A 74 -12.88 17.15 0.90
N GLN A 75 -13.55 18.23 1.28
CA GLN A 75 -14.67 18.80 0.53
C GLN A 75 -14.27 19.17 -0.91
N ASN A 76 -13.08 19.73 -1.12
CA ASN A 76 -12.60 20.06 -2.47
C ASN A 76 -12.50 18.81 -3.36
N ALA A 77 -12.18 17.64 -2.79
CA ALA A 77 -12.16 16.37 -3.51
C ALA A 77 -13.57 15.89 -3.87
N CYS A 78 -14.54 16.08 -2.96
CA CYS A 78 -15.93 15.76 -3.21
C CYS A 78 -16.51 16.65 -4.32
N ASP A 79 -16.24 17.96 -4.24
CA ASP A 79 -16.78 18.94 -5.19
C ASP A 79 -16.24 18.69 -6.60
N VAL A 80 -14.92 18.51 -6.74
CA VAL A 80 -14.31 18.21 -8.06
C VAL A 80 -14.78 16.86 -8.61
N LEU A 81 -15.02 15.85 -7.77
CA LEU A 81 -15.49 14.54 -8.22
C LEU A 81 -16.97 14.58 -8.65
N ALA A 82 -17.78 15.44 -8.03
CA ALA A 82 -19.16 15.67 -8.44
C ALA A 82 -19.24 16.39 -9.79
N GLU A 83 -18.35 17.36 -10.02
CA GLU A 83 -18.26 18.10 -11.28
C GLU A 83 -17.65 17.24 -12.41
N TYR A 84 -16.61 16.48 -12.08
CA TYR A 84 -15.90 15.59 -12.99
C TYR A 84 -15.87 14.17 -12.40
N PRO A 85 -16.85 13.32 -12.70
CA PRO A 85 -16.82 11.93 -12.25
C PRO A 85 -15.64 11.16 -12.88
N LEU A 86 -14.83 10.49 -12.06
CA LEU A 86 -13.71 9.68 -12.53
C LEU A 86 -14.13 8.23 -12.79
N THR A 87 -13.92 7.76 -14.01
CA THR A 87 -13.92 6.32 -14.36
C THR A 87 -12.71 6.03 -15.24
N VAL A 88 -12.06 4.90 -15.00
CA VAL A 88 -10.89 4.42 -15.76
C VAL A 88 -11.13 2.98 -16.24
N THR A 89 -10.35 2.52 -17.23
CA THR A 89 -10.41 1.13 -17.70
C THR A 89 -9.74 0.18 -16.71
N THR A 90 -9.94 -1.12 -16.87
CA THR A 90 -9.25 -2.13 -16.05
C THR A 90 -7.74 -2.02 -16.21
N GLU A 91 -7.25 -1.84 -17.44
CA GLU A 91 -5.82 -1.68 -17.72
C GLU A 91 -5.25 -0.42 -17.05
N GLU A 92 -6.02 0.67 -17.02
CA GLU A 92 -5.63 1.88 -16.30
C GLU A 92 -5.60 1.68 -14.78
N VAL A 93 -6.54 0.92 -14.22
CA VAL A 93 -6.50 0.50 -12.80
C VAL A 93 -5.23 -0.29 -12.52
N ASP A 94 -4.87 -1.23 -13.39
CA ASP A 94 -3.67 -2.05 -13.22
C ASP A 94 -2.40 -1.19 -13.23
N CYS A 95 -2.29 -0.22 -14.15
CA CYS A 95 -1.19 0.75 -14.14
C CYS A 95 -1.13 1.58 -12.85
N ILE A 96 -2.28 2.04 -12.33
CA ILE A 96 -2.34 2.79 -11.07
C ILE A 96 -1.88 1.93 -9.90
N ASN A 97 -2.37 0.69 -9.82
CA ASN A 97 -2.05 -0.25 -8.76
C ASN A 97 -0.56 -0.61 -8.78
N GLU A 98 0.01 -0.89 -9.95
CA GLU A 98 1.44 -1.17 -10.10
C GLU A 98 2.30 0.01 -9.60
N PHE A 99 1.95 1.24 -9.99
CA PHE A 99 2.65 2.44 -9.50
C PHE A 99 2.52 2.61 -7.97
N SER A 100 1.33 2.41 -7.43
CA SER A 100 1.06 2.52 -5.99
C SER A 100 1.87 1.49 -5.19
N HIS A 101 1.85 0.23 -5.64
CA HIS A 101 2.60 -0.88 -5.03
C HIS A 101 4.12 -0.67 -5.10
N LYS A 102 4.66 -0.20 -6.25
CA LYS A 102 6.08 0.13 -6.38
C LYS A 102 6.51 1.22 -5.40
N ASN A 103 5.72 2.29 -5.27
CA ASN A 103 6.01 3.36 -4.30
C ASN A 103 5.94 2.87 -2.85
N ALA A 104 4.92 2.07 -2.52
CA ALA A 104 4.77 1.53 -1.18
C ALA A 104 5.92 0.59 -0.83
N GLN A 105 6.33 -0.28 -1.76
CA GLN A 105 7.49 -1.15 -1.63
C GLN A 105 8.78 -0.36 -1.44
N PHE A 106 9.02 0.69 -2.25
CA PHE A 106 10.17 1.56 -2.09
C PHE A 106 10.24 2.20 -0.71
N ASN A 107 9.12 2.76 -0.23
CA ASN A 107 9.05 3.36 1.09
C ASN A 107 9.28 2.33 2.20
N LEU A 108 8.69 1.14 2.10
CA LEU A 108 8.91 0.04 3.04
C LEU A 108 10.40 -0.34 3.12
N ILE A 109 11.04 -0.59 1.98
CA ILE A 109 12.46 -0.99 1.94
C ILE A 109 13.34 0.13 2.51
N ARG A 110 13.02 1.39 2.20
CA ARG A 110 13.73 2.55 2.78
C ARG A 110 13.57 2.61 4.30
N GLU A 111 12.36 2.39 4.82
CA GLU A 111 12.10 2.37 6.27
C GLU A 111 12.81 1.18 6.95
N TRP A 112 12.83 0.01 6.32
CA TRP A 112 13.54 -1.17 6.81
C TRP A 112 15.05 -0.91 6.89
N ARG A 113 15.67 -0.45 5.80
CA ARG A 113 17.11 -0.15 5.73
C ARG A 113 17.54 0.95 6.72
N ALA A 114 16.61 1.83 7.10
CA ALA A 114 16.87 2.89 8.08
C ALA A 114 16.64 2.45 9.54
N ALA A 115 16.12 1.25 9.77
CA ALA A 115 15.88 0.71 11.10
C ALA A 115 17.01 -0.24 11.53
N ASP A 116 17.14 -0.43 12.84
CA ASP A 116 17.99 -1.49 13.40
C ASP A 116 17.23 -2.82 13.30
N THR A 117 17.58 -3.62 12.29
CA THR A 117 16.89 -4.86 11.95
C THR A 117 17.81 -6.06 12.09
N TYR A 118 17.27 -7.18 12.58
CA TYR A 118 18.04 -8.41 12.77
C TYR A 118 18.59 -9.02 11.46
N ALA A 119 18.05 -8.63 10.31
CA ALA A 119 18.46 -9.07 8.98
C ALA A 119 18.05 -8.06 7.90
N ASP A 120 18.75 -8.09 6.77
CA ASP A 120 18.35 -7.33 5.57
C ASP A 120 17.00 -7.82 5.03
N PHE A 121 16.24 -6.92 4.40
CA PHE A 121 14.89 -7.24 3.91
C PHE A 121 14.90 -8.35 2.86
N ASP A 122 15.89 -8.36 1.96
CA ASP A 122 16.02 -9.36 0.90
C ASP A 122 16.48 -10.74 1.40
N ALA A 123 17.13 -10.79 2.58
CA ALA A 123 17.48 -12.02 3.27
C ALA A 123 16.26 -12.75 3.88
N LEU A 124 15.15 -12.05 4.12
CA LEU A 124 13.92 -12.65 4.66
C LEU A 124 13.29 -13.66 3.69
N SER A 125 12.50 -14.61 4.20
CA SER A 125 11.72 -15.52 3.33
C SER A 125 10.63 -14.77 2.53
N SER A 126 10.14 -15.37 1.45
CA SER A 126 9.05 -14.77 0.65
C SER A 126 7.79 -14.54 1.49
N GLN A 127 7.47 -15.45 2.40
CA GLN A 127 6.34 -15.33 3.33
C GLN A 127 6.50 -14.10 4.23
N CYS A 128 7.68 -13.94 4.84
CA CYS A 128 7.99 -12.81 5.70
C CYS A 128 7.89 -11.48 4.95
N GLN A 129 8.54 -11.37 3.78
CA GLN A 129 8.49 -10.16 2.95
C GLN A 129 7.05 -9.82 2.54
N THR A 130 6.29 -10.81 2.08
CA THR A 130 4.90 -10.64 1.63
C THR A 130 4.00 -10.15 2.76
N VAL A 131 4.12 -10.72 3.96
CA VAL A 131 3.32 -10.31 5.12
C VAL A 131 3.66 -8.89 5.55
N ILE A 132 4.95 -8.53 5.63
CA ILE A 132 5.35 -7.14 5.95
C ILE A 132 4.79 -6.18 4.89
N ALA A 133 4.97 -6.51 3.61
CA ALA A 133 4.49 -5.70 2.50
C ALA A 133 2.96 -5.52 2.53
N SER A 134 2.20 -6.59 2.74
CA SER A 134 0.73 -6.51 2.79
C SER A 134 0.22 -5.60 3.92
N VAL A 135 0.80 -5.70 5.12
CA VAL A 135 0.43 -4.80 6.23
C VAL A 135 0.88 -3.37 5.92
N SER A 136 2.07 -3.18 5.33
CA SER A 136 2.60 -1.86 4.99
C SER A 136 1.78 -1.18 3.90
N PHE A 137 1.28 -1.91 2.91
CA PHE A 137 0.47 -1.31 1.84
C PHE A 137 -0.87 -0.79 2.37
N GLN A 138 -1.40 -1.40 3.42
CA GLN A 138 -2.63 -0.95 4.05
C GLN A 138 -2.43 0.23 5.02
N TYR A 139 -1.30 0.27 5.74
CA TYR A 139 -1.08 1.25 6.81
C TYR A 139 -0.02 2.30 6.49
N GLY A 140 0.74 2.15 5.41
CA GLY A 140 1.94 2.93 5.13
C GLY A 140 3.06 2.58 6.11
N SER A 141 3.58 3.59 6.82
CA SER A 141 4.69 3.40 7.77
C SER A 141 4.28 2.52 8.95
N LEU A 142 4.78 1.29 8.97
CA LEU A 142 4.50 0.31 10.02
C LEU A 142 5.03 0.80 11.37
N ARG A 143 6.20 1.45 11.38
CA ARG A 143 6.78 2.03 12.59
C ARG A 143 5.83 2.99 13.30
N LEU A 144 5.08 3.80 12.54
CA LEU A 144 4.18 4.81 13.09
C LEU A 144 2.76 4.28 13.35
N LYS A 145 2.28 3.39 12.46
CA LYS A 145 0.87 2.97 12.46
C LYS A 145 0.63 1.64 13.16
N THR A 146 1.61 0.75 13.15
CA THR A 146 1.51 -0.60 13.72
C THR A 146 2.79 -0.97 14.51
N PRO A 147 3.20 -0.13 15.48
CA PRO A 147 4.53 -0.21 16.11
C PRO A 147 4.83 -1.56 16.78
N ASN A 148 3.82 -2.24 17.32
CA ASN A 148 3.99 -3.57 17.91
C ASN A 148 4.38 -4.61 16.84
N PHE A 149 3.68 -4.60 15.71
CA PHE A 149 3.97 -5.50 14.59
C PHE A 149 5.34 -5.18 14.00
N TRP A 150 5.62 -3.88 13.78
CA TRP A 150 6.92 -3.43 13.29
C TRP A 150 8.07 -3.94 14.17
N ARG A 151 8.00 -3.71 15.49
CA ARG A 151 9.04 -4.17 16.44
C ARG A 151 9.28 -5.68 16.32
N GLN A 152 8.21 -6.48 16.24
CA GLN A 152 8.32 -7.93 16.17
C GLN A 152 9.01 -8.41 14.90
N VAL A 153 8.63 -7.88 13.74
CA VAL A 153 9.25 -8.27 12.47
C VAL A 153 10.69 -7.76 12.35
N THR A 154 11.02 -6.59 12.88
CA THR A 154 12.39 -6.06 12.84
C THR A 154 13.33 -6.71 13.86
N SER A 155 12.81 -7.34 14.92
CA SER A 155 13.60 -8.10 15.89
C SER A 155 13.64 -9.62 15.62
N GLY A 156 12.99 -10.09 14.55
CA GLY A 156 12.90 -11.51 14.21
C GLY A 156 11.97 -12.33 15.11
N ASP A 157 11.10 -11.69 15.90
CA ASP A 157 10.13 -12.36 16.77
C ASP A 157 8.87 -12.73 15.97
N TRP A 158 9.05 -13.65 15.03
CA TRP A 158 8.01 -14.03 14.07
C TRP A 158 6.85 -14.79 14.69
N GLN A 159 7.09 -15.56 15.76
CA GLN A 159 6.02 -16.20 16.51
C GLN A 159 5.12 -15.15 17.17
N ALA A 160 5.68 -14.08 17.75
CA ALA A 160 4.86 -12.99 18.28
C ALA A 160 4.21 -12.16 17.17
N ALA A 161 4.89 -11.93 16.04
CA ALA A 161 4.28 -11.28 14.87
C ALA A 161 3.05 -12.04 14.38
N CYS A 162 3.14 -13.37 14.28
CA CYS A 162 2.02 -14.22 13.90
C CYS A 162 0.85 -14.13 14.89
N LYS A 163 1.13 -14.25 16.19
CA LYS A 163 0.10 -14.07 17.24
C LYS A 163 -0.55 -12.69 17.21
N ASN A 164 0.23 -11.66 16.90
CA ASN A 164 -0.25 -10.30 16.75
C ASN A 164 -1.16 -10.17 15.53
N LEU A 165 -0.80 -10.73 14.37
CA LEU A 165 -1.69 -10.77 13.20
C LEU A 165 -3.04 -11.44 13.51
N ARG A 166 -3.03 -12.57 14.24
CA ARG A 166 -4.28 -13.25 14.67
C ARG A 166 -5.17 -12.37 15.53
N ASN A 167 -4.60 -11.41 16.27
CA ASN A 167 -5.29 -10.55 17.22
C ASN A 167 -4.96 -9.06 17.00
N PHE A 168 -4.92 -8.62 15.75
CA PHE A 168 -4.36 -7.31 15.38
C PHE A 168 -5.17 -6.11 15.88
N GLY A 169 -6.47 -6.31 16.11
CA GLY A 169 -7.37 -5.29 16.65
C GLY A 169 -7.87 -4.25 15.62
N ASP A 170 -7.66 -4.50 14.32
CA ASP A 170 -8.19 -3.65 13.26
C ASP A 170 -9.56 -4.11 12.73
N LYS A 171 -10.11 -3.33 11.79
CA LYS A 171 -11.38 -3.65 11.12
C LYS A 171 -11.25 -4.72 10.01
N TYR A 172 -10.09 -5.36 9.86
CA TYR A 172 -9.78 -6.29 8.78
C TYR A 172 -9.27 -7.66 9.27
N PRO A 173 -9.94 -8.32 10.25
CA PRO A 173 -9.45 -9.56 10.85
C PRO A 173 -9.28 -10.69 9.83
N SER A 174 -10.14 -10.80 8.80
CA SER A 174 -10.01 -11.82 7.76
C SER A 174 -8.73 -11.65 6.93
N ARG A 175 -8.32 -10.41 6.66
CA ARG A 175 -7.06 -10.13 5.94
C ARG A 175 -5.85 -10.48 6.81
N ARG A 176 -5.87 -10.05 8.07
CA ARG A 176 -4.80 -10.35 9.06
C ARG A 176 -4.63 -11.84 9.29
N ASN A 177 -5.73 -12.60 9.34
CA ASN A 177 -5.67 -14.06 9.47
C ASN A 177 -5.03 -14.75 8.26
N LYS A 178 -5.33 -14.31 7.03
CA LYS A 178 -4.66 -14.85 5.83
C LYS A 178 -3.17 -14.56 5.80
N GLU A 179 -2.76 -13.38 6.27
CA GLU A 179 -1.34 -13.04 6.43
C GLU A 179 -0.66 -13.90 7.51
N ALA A 180 -1.35 -14.18 8.61
CA ALA A 180 -0.88 -15.11 9.63
C ALA A 180 -0.77 -16.55 9.09
N ASP A 181 -1.76 -17.03 8.33
CA ASP A 181 -1.72 -18.35 7.68
C ASP A 181 -0.49 -18.47 6.77
N LEU A 182 -0.20 -17.42 5.97
CA LEU A 182 0.98 -17.38 5.11
C LEU A 182 2.28 -17.43 5.93
N LEU A 183 2.36 -16.67 7.02
CA LEU A 183 3.54 -16.68 7.89
C LEU A 183 3.74 -18.04 8.58
N GLU A 184 2.67 -18.70 8.99
CA GLU A 184 2.71 -20.03 9.61
C GLU A 184 3.31 -21.10 8.68
N THR A 185 3.09 -20.99 7.36
CA THR A 185 3.70 -21.91 6.38
C THR A 185 5.23 -21.85 6.34
N TRP A 186 5.82 -20.79 6.86
CA TRP A 186 7.27 -20.63 6.99
C TRP A 186 7.77 -20.95 8.41
N LEU A 187 6.93 -20.78 9.43
CA LEU A 187 7.27 -21.11 10.82
C LEU A 187 7.22 -22.61 11.11
N SER A 188 6.49 -23.38 10.30
CA SER A 188 6.27 -24.82 10.42
C SER A 188 7.47 -25.68 10.06
#